data_AF-A0A1G7E8Q9-F1
#
_entry.id   AF-A0A1G7E8Q9-F1
#
_cell.length_a   1.000
_cell.length_b   1.000
_cell.length_c   1.000
_cell.angle_alpha   90.00
_cell.angle_beta   90.00
_cell.angle_gamma   90.00
#
_symmetry.space_group_name_H-M   'P 1'
#
loop_
_entity.id
_entity.type
_entity.pdbx_description
1 polymer ?
#
loop_
_entity_poly.entity_id
_entity_poly.type
_entity_poly.pdbx_seq_one_letter_code
_entity_poly.pdbx_strand_id
1 'polypeptide(L)'
;DHLGVETQRQWSDKAIARTTPCLLGLFSIVTLLASRLDCRARVRISTSAWYHKQRPTFADSLAAVRRAVWSEQGFAVSRQSADAAKLSPALRESIAYALCHAA
;
A
#
# COMPACT_ATOMS: atom_id res chain seq x y z
N ASP A 1 -16.04 -13.56 -19.29
CA ASP A 1 -14.76 -12.93 -18.92
C ASP A 1 -14.36 -13.31 -17.51
N HIS A 2 -13.16 -13.87 -17.37
CA HIS A 2 -12.57 -14.31 -16.11
C HIS A 2 -11.65 -13.20 -15.59
N LEU A 3 -11.86 -12.73 -14.36
CA LEU A 3 -11.12 -11.61 -13.74
C LEU A 3 -9.64 -11.94 -13.44
N GLY A 4 -9.15 -13.11 -13.84
CA GLY A 4 -7.79 -13.59 -13.57
C GLY A 4 -7.56 -14.04 -12.13
N VAL A 5 -8.60 -13.96 -11.29
CA VAL A 5 -8.62 -14.42 -9.90
C VAL A 5 -8.73 -15.93 -9.78
N GLU A 6 -8.74 -16.71 -10.87
CA GLU A 6 -8.68 -18.18 -10.79
C GLU A 6 -7.25 -18.74 -10.64
N THR A 7 -6.22 -17.89 -10.74
CA THR A 7 -4.80 -18.30 -10.79
C THR A 7 -4.18 -18.57 -9.41
N GLN A 8 -4.95 -19.03 -8.41
CA GLN A 8 -4.39 -19.42 -7.11
C GLN A 8 -3.53 -20.68 -7.22
N ARG A 9 -2.47 -20.76 -6.42
CA ARG A 9 -1.46 -21.83 -6.38
C ARG A 9 -2.02 -23.28 -6.26
N GLN A 10 -3.29 -23.44 -5.89
CA GLN A 10 -3.94 -24.74 -5.69
C GLN A 10 -5.08 -25.04 -6.68
N TRP A 11 -5.38 -24.17 -7.66
CA TRP A 11 -6.31 -24.43 -8.79
C TRP A 11 -7.54 -25.27 -8.42
N SER A 12 -8.19 -24.91 -7.30
CA SER A 12 -9.36 -25.60 -6.79
C SER A 12 -10.48 -24.59 -6.64
N ASP A 13 -11.67 -24.91 -7.12
CA ASP A 13 -12.88 -24.09 -7.01
C ASP A 13 -13.14 -23.66 -5.55
N LYS A 14 -12.80 -24.53 -4.59
CA LYS A 14 -12.94 -24.24 -3.16
C LYS A 14 -11.94 -23.19 -2.67
N ALA A 15 -10.75 -23.14 -3.25
CA ALA A 15 -9.74 -22.11 -2.94
C ALA A 15 -10.13 -20.76 -3.55
N ILE A 16 -10.65 -20.76 -4.78
CA ILE A 16 -11.17 -19.57 -5.46
C ILE A 16 -12.35 -18.99 -4.66
N ALA A 17 -13.37 -19.82 -4.37
CA ALA A 17 -14.57 -19.40 -3.63
C ALA A 17 -14.28 -18.78 -2.25
N ARG A 18 -13.17 -19.17 -1.60
CA ARG A 18 -12.75 -18.61 -0.32
C ARG A 18 -11.92 -17.33 -0.46
N THR A 19 -11.06 -17.23 -1.47
CA THR A 19 -10.08 -16.14 -1.58
C THR A 19 -10.60 -14.95 -2.38
N THR A 20 -11.43 -15.18 -3.41
CA THR A 20 -12.03 -14.10 -4.22
C THR A 20 -12.82 -13.08 -3.39
N PRO A 21 -13.75 -13.46 -2.48
CA PRO A 21 -14.46 -12.47 -1.66
C PRO A 21 -13.51 -11.68 -0.75
N CYS A 22 -12.47 -12.32 -0.20
CA CYS A 22 -11.48 -11.64 0.63
C CYS A 22 -10.65 -10.63 -0.18
N LEU A 23 -10.24 -10.99 -1.40
CA LEU A 23 -9.52 -10.09 -2.31
C LEU A 23 -10.36 -8.88 -2.69
N LEU A 24 -11.64 -9.09 -3.04
CA LEU A 24 -12.57 -8.00 -3.36
C LEU A 24 -12.85 -7.10 -2.15
N GLY A 25 -12.98 -7.70 -0.96
CA GLY A 25 -13.11 -6.96 0.29
C GLY A 25 -11.90 -6.08 0.57
N LEU A 26 -10.69 -6.64 0.48
CA LEU A 26 -9.43 -5.90 0.65
C LEU A 26 -9.28 -4.78 -0.39
N PHE A 27 -9.58 -5.06 -1.66
CA PHE A 27 -9.58 -4.05 -2.72
C PHE A 27 -10.51 -2.89 -2.35
N SER A 28 -11.75 -3.21 -1.95
CA SER A 28 -12.76 -2.21 -1.58
C SER A 28 -12.33 -1.35 -0.40
N ILE A 29 -11.80 -1.96 0.66
CA ILE A 29 -11.30 -1.25 1.84
C ILE A 29 -10.15 -0.30 1.46
N VAL A 30 -9.18 -0.78 0.69
CA VAL A 30 -8.04 0.04 0.24
C VAL A 30 -8.50 1.21 -0.61
N THR A 31 -9.42 0.98 -1.55
CA THR A 31 -9.98 2.05 -2.40
C THR A 31 -10.73 3.09 -1.57
N LEU A 32 -11.55 2.66 -0.60
CA LEU A 32 -12.27 3.57 0.29
C LEU A 32 -11.32 4.38 1.17
N LEU A 33 -10.30 3.76 1.77
CA LEU A 33 -9.29 4.47 2.55
C LEU A 33 -8.52 5.48 1.69
N ALA A 34 -8.09 5.08 0.50
CA ALA A 34 -7.41 5.97 -0.44
C ALA A 34 -8.28 7.17 -0.84
N SER A 35 -9.60 6.98 -0.98
CA SER A 35 -10.54 8.07 -1.26
C SER A 35 -10.67 9.09 -0.14
N ARG A 36 -10.30 8.72 1.10
CA ARG A 36 -10.34 9.57 2.29
C ARG A 36 -9.01 10.28 2.57
N LEU A 37 -7.89 9.80 2.02
CA LEU A 37 -6.58 10.44 2.18
C LEU A 37 -6.54 11.81 1.50
N ASP A 38 -5.82 12.79 2.06
CA ASP A 38 -5.70 14.12 1.47
C ASP A 38 -5.10 14.11 0.05
N CYS A 39 -5.46 15.11 -0.76
CA CYS A 39 -4.96 15.24 -2.13
C CYS A 39 -3.41 15.26 -2.18
N ARG A 40 -2.74 15.86 -1.19
CA ARG A 40 -1.27 15.85 -1.09
C ARG A 40 -0.67 14.46 -0.86
N ALA A 41 -1.36 13.60 -0.11
CA ALA A 41 -0.94 12.21 0.09
C ALA A 41 -1.16 11.39 -1.19
N ARG A 42 -2.22 11.69 -1.96
CA ARG A 42 -2.49 11.08 -3.26
C ARG A 42 -1.50 11.51 -4.35
N VAL A 43 -0.93 12.71 -4.28
CA VAL A 43 -0.07 13.30 -5.33
C VAL A 43 1.37 12.73 -5.36
N ARG A 44 1.83 12.02 -4.32
CA ARG A 44 3.11 11.29 -4.36
C ARG A 44 3.05 10.00 -5.21
N ILE A 45 2.29 10.05 -6.29
CA ILE A 45 2.12 8.98 -7.27
C ILE A 45 3.51 8.69 -7.85
N SER A 46 3.96 7.45 -7.70
CA SER A 46 5.23 7.01 -8.27
C SER A 46 5.10 7.05 -9.79
N THR A 47 5.79 7.99 -10.43
CA THR A 47 5.99 7.95 -11.88
C THR A 47 6.87 6.74 -12.18
N SER A 48 6.33 5.77 -12.93
CA SER A 48 7.17 4.70 -13.47
C SER A 48 8.12 5.29 -14.50
N ALA A 49 9.40 4.93 -14.44
CA ALA A 49 10.40 5.41 -15.40
C ALA A 49 10.05 5.06 -16.87
N TRP A 50 9.20 4.04 -17.07
CA TRP A 50 8.82 3.52 -18.38
C TRP A 50 7.60 4.21 -18.99
N TYR A 51 6.75 4.85 -18.20
CA TYR A 51 5.55 5.51 -18.72
C TYR A 51 5.00 6.56 -17.76
N HIS A 52 4.51 7.67 -18.31
CA HIS A 52 3.84 8.70 -17.53
C HIS A 52 2.40 8.28 -17.25
N LYS A 53 2.08 8.04 -15.98
CA LYS A 53 0.71 7.77 -15.55
C LYS A 53 -0.02 9.10 -15.37
N GLN A 54 -1.17 9.28 -16.04
CA GLN A 54 -2.02 10.46 -15.84
C GLN A 54 -2.95 10.34 -14.64
N ARG A 55 -3.22 9.11 -14.18
CA ARG A 55 -4.08 8.82 -13.04
C ARG A 55 -3.42 7.80 -12.12
N PRO A 56 -3.60 7.92 -10.79
CA PRO A 56 -3.10 6.93 -9.84
C PRO A 56 -3.74 5.56 -10.09
N THR A 57 -2.95 4.50 -9.99
CA THR A 57 -3.46 3.11 -10.05
C THR A 57 -3.82 2.59 -8.66
N PHE A 58 -4.36 1.37 -8.60
CA PHE A 58 -4.59 0.68 -7.33
C PHE A 58 -3.30 0.50 -6.52
N ALA A 59 -2.17 0.21 -7.16
CA ALA A 59 -0.87 0.08 -6.49
C ALA A 59 -0.43 1.40 -5.84
N ASP A 60 -0.64 2.53 -6.53
CA ASP A 60 -0.35 3.85 -5.97
C ASP A 60 -1.25 4.15 -4.76
N SER A 61 -2.53 3.76 -4.84
CA SER A 61 -3.49 3.88 -3.74
C SER A 61 -3.11 3.02 -2.54
N LEU A 62 -2.69 1.77 -2.77
CA LEU A 62 -2.23 0.85 -1.73
C LEU A 62 -0.97 1.37 -1.02
N ALA A 63 -0.01 1.90 -1.78
CA ALA A 63 1.20 2.50 -1.22
C ALA A 63 0.89 3.72 -0.33
N ALA A 64 -0.03 4.59 -0.78
CA ALA A 64 -0.47 5.74 0.01
C ALA A 64 -1.16 5.32 1.32
N VAL A 65 -2.03 4.30 1.27
CA VAL A 65 -2.68 3.75 2.48
C VAL A 65 -1.64 3.14 3.42
N ARG A 66 -0.69 2.32 2.93
CA ARG A 66 0.40 1.78 3.76
C ARG A 66 1.18 2.88 4.46
N ARG A 67 1.49 3.96 3.73
CA ARG A 67 2.23 5.10 4.27
C ARG A 67 1.46 5.80 5.38
N ALA A 68 0.17 6.06 5.17
CA ALA A 68 -0.69 6.68 6.18
C ALA A 68 -0.83 5.81 7.42
N VAL A 69 -1.02 4.50 7.23
CA VAL A 69 -1.09 3.55 8.35
C VAL A 69 0.22 3.55 9.15
N TRP A 70 1.38 3.58 8.48
CA TRP A 70 2.67 3.63 9.16
C TRP A 70 2.99 4.98 9.82
N SER A 71 2.52 6.10 9.27
CA SER A 71 2.70 7.39 9.94
C SER A 71 1.90 7.46 11.23
N GLU A 72 0.71 6.87 11.27
CA GLU A 72 -0.13 6.79 12.47
C GLU A 72 0.37 5.72 13.46
N GLN A 73 0.83 4.55 12.98
CA GLN A 73 1.28 3.45 13.83
C GLN A 73 2.75 3.52 14.26
N GLY A 74 3.55 4.38 13.63
CA GLY A 74 5.00 4.46 13.75
C GLY A 74 5.57 4.83 15.13
N PHE A 75 4.73 4.96 16.16
CA PHE A 75 5.17 5.24 17.53
C PHE A 75 4.45 4.44 18.63
N ALA A 76 3.53 3.53 18.29
CA ALA A 76 2.75 2.81 19.31
C ALA A 76 3.51 1.63 19.94
N VAL A 77 4.49 1.03 19.26
CA VAL A 77 5.09 -0.26 19.67
C VAL A 77 6.53 -0.15 20.20
N SER A 78 7.24 0.95 19.93
CA SER A 78 8.59 1.15 20.47
C SER A 78 8.57 2.23 21.55
N ARG A 79 8.81 1.85 22.82
CA ARG A 79 9.27 2.80 23.84
C ARG A 79 10.48 3.49 23.24
N GLN A 80 10.39 4.80 23.01
CA GLN A 80 11.49 5.62 22.51
C GLN A 80 12.72 5.34 23.37
N SER A 81 13.63 4.50 22.87
CA SER A 81 14.97 4.42 23.42
C SER A 81 15.64 5.71 23.00
N ALA A 82 15.98 6.55 23.97
CA ALA A 82 16.58 7.86 23.75
C ALA A 82 17.95 7.81 23.05
N ASP A 83 18.51 6.61 22.85
CA ASP A 83 19.89 6.40 22.40
C ASP A 83 20.03 5.95 20.93
N ALA A 84 18.92 5.81 20.19
CA ALA A 84 19.00 5.62 18.75
C ALA A 84 19.16 6.98 18.07
N ALA A 85 20.36 7.27 17.55
CA ALA A 85 20.60 8.44 16.70
C ALA A 85 19.50 8.51 15.64
N LYS A 86 18.60 9.50 15.77
CA LYS A 86 17.43 9.63 14.90
C LYS A 86 17.91 9.71 13.46
N LEU A 87 17.41 8.80 12.61
CA LEU A 87 17.65 8.85 11.17
C LEU A 87 17.31 10.24 10.64
N SER A 88 18.10 10.73 9.69
CA SER A 88 17.79 12.00 9.05
C SER A 88 16.38 11.97 8.45
N PRO A 89 15.62 13.07 8.48
CA PRO A 89 14.26 13.11 7.95
C PRO A 89 14.17 12.60 6.51
N ALA A 90 15.17 12.93 5.68
CA ALA A 90 15.25 12.49 4.29
C ALA A 90 15.40 10.95 4.16
N LEU A 91 16.26 10.33 4.98
CA LEU A 91 16.46 8.89 4.96
C LEU A 91 15.24 8.12 5.48
N ARG A 92 14.56 8.67 6.51
CA ARG A 92 13.28 8.12 6.98
C ARG A 92 12.22 8.18 5.89
N GLU A 93 12.15 9.30 5.16
CA GLU A 93 11.18 9.50 4.08
C GLU A 93 11.41 8.52 2.92
N SER A 94 12.68 8.31 2.53
CA SER A 94 13.07 7.41 1.45
C SER A 94 12.84 5.93 1.79
N ILE A 95 13.17 5.51 3.02
CA ILE A 95 12.90 4.14 3.50
C ILE A 95 11.40 3.89 3.54
N ALA A 96 10.62 4.83 4.09
CA ALA A 96 9.17 4.72 4.10
C ALA A 96 8.59 4.66 2.68
N TYR A 97 9.15 5.40 1.73
CA TYR A 97 8.75 5.33 0.33
C TYR A 97 9.05 3.94 -0.26
N ALA A 98 10.29 3.47 -0.17
CA ALA A 98 10.68 2.15 -0.68
C ALA A 98 9.82 1.02 -0.10
N LEU A 99 9.54 1.04 1.21
CA LEU A 99 8.73 0.03 1.88
C LEU A 99 7.24 0.10 1.52
N CYS A 100 6.71 1.27 1.17
CA CYS A 100 5.32 1.39 0.73
C CYS A 100 5.12 0.94 -0.72
N HIS A 101 6.17 1.04 -1.54
CA HIS A 101 6.15 0.68 -2.96
C HIS A 101 6.74 -0.71 -3.28
N ALA A 102 7.26 -1.43 -2.28
CA ALA A 102 7.72 -2.82 -2.44
C ALA A 102 6.52 -3.78 -2.61
N ALA A 103 6.68 -4.74 -3.53
CA ALA A 103 5.70 -5.78 -3.86
C ALA A 103 5.71 -6.93 -2.84
#